data_AF-A0A7X6QDN8-F1
#
_entry.id   AF-A0A7X6QDN8-F1
#
_cell.length_a   1.000
_cell.length_b   1.000
_cell.length_c   1.000
_cell.angle_alpha   90.00
_cell.angle_beta   90.00
_cell.angle_gamma   90.00
#
_symmetry.space_group_name_H-M   'P 1'
#
loop_
_entity.id
_entity.type
_entity.pdbx_description
1 polymer ?
#
loop_
_entity_poly.entity_id
_entity_poly.type
_entity_poly.pdbx_seq_one_letter_code
_entity_poly.pdbx_strand_id
1 'polypeptide(L)'
;TTEQDLALLAEIYRSVLSPDNPGLDLPRTLSSKGQSRDFVRFKNPFILPYGGNEIYYPHLPETHLILETKDGRSCERSLTLPLYANNPDYLQLLRQNDLFFMAELSDYSAADKFHVTFSLEATPYASAADKDRWIHPLMAAKEDDDYPFESLMQDMTRYIALSMREQGDRTLAGLVAGAPCLIHVSLELPPGSAASEDKPAITLPIDPERVPGLRKLIDQALEIYEMVTMDPRDPGEDRPAFD
;
A
#
# COMPACT_ATOMS: atom_id res chain seq x y z
N THR A 1 -19.86 2.06 0.18
CA THR A 1 -19.67 1.24 -1.04
C THR A 1 -20.80 1.47 -1.99
N THR A 2 -20.50 1.88 -3.22
CA THR A 2 -21.48 2.20 -4.27
C THR A 2 -21.74 0.98 -5.18
N GLU A 3 -22.77 1.04 -6.04
CA GLU A 3 -23.04 -0.01 -7.03
C GLU A 3 -21.88 -0.19 -8.02
N GLN A 4 -21.16 0.90 -8.35
CA GLN A 4 -19.99 0.86 -9.23
C GLN A 4 -18.80 0.12 -8.59
N ASP A 5 -18.58 0.31 -7.29
CA ASP A 5 -17.55 -0.44 -6.55
C ASP A 5 -17.86 -1.94 -6.52
N LEU A 6 -19.13 -2.29 -6.31
CA LEU A 6 -19.59 -3.68 -6.32
C LEU A 6 -19.43 -4.31 -7.71
N ALA A 7 -19.65 -3.54 -8.78
CA ALA A 7 -19.40 -3.99 -10.15
C ALA A 7 -17.90 -4.26 -10.40
N LEU A 8 -17.02 -3.35 -9.99
CA LEU A 8 -15.56 -3.56 -10.11
C LEU A 8 -15.08 -4.75 -9.28
N LEU A 9 -15.55 -4.89 -8.04
CA LEU A 9 -15.26 -6.07 -7.23
C LEU A 9 -15.75 -7.34 -7.94
N ALA A 10 -16.95 -7.32 -8.50
CA ALA A 10 -17.46 -8.46 -9.27
C ALA A 10 -16.64 -8.77 -10.52
N GLU A 11 -16.12 -7.77 -11.24
CA GLU A 11 -15.18 -7.97 -12.36
C GLU A 11 -13.85 -8.57 -11.89
N ILE A 12 -13.28 -8.08 -10.78
CA ILE A 12 -12.08 -8.68 -10.16
C ILE A 12 -12.36 -10.16 -9.82
N TYR A 13 -13.50 -10.48 -9.21
CA TYR A 13 -13.89 -11.87 -8.94
C TYR A 13 -14.15 -12.69 -10.23
N ARG A 14 -14.78 -12.11 -11.25
CA ARG A 14 -15.05 -12.76 -12.55
C ARG A 14 -13.78 -13.04 -13.32
N SER A 15 -12.76 -12.19 -13.24
CA SER A 15 -11.45 -12.42 -13.85
C SER A 15 -10.81 -13.72 -13.36
N VAL A 16 -11.19 -14.17 -12.17
CA VAL A 16 -10.75 -15.42 -11.54
C VAL A 16 -11.69 -16.61 -11.86
N LEU A 17 -12.96 -16.35 -12.16
CA LEU A 17 -14.03 -17.37 -12.15
C LEU A 17 -14.76 -17.62 -13.49
N SER A 18 -14.68 -16.72 -14.47
CA SER A 18 -15.59 -16.75 -15.63
C SER A 18 -15.16 -17.70 -16.77
N PRO A 19 -16.11 -18.48 -17.36
CA PRO A 19 -15.96 -19.21 -18.62
C PRO A 19 -15.69 -18.32 -19.84
N ASP A 20 -16.28 -17.12 -19.86
CA ASP A 20 -16.29 -16.21 -21.03
C ASP A 20 -15.17 -15.17 -20.99
N ASN A 21 -14.56 -14.96 -19.82
CA ASN A 21 -13.34 -14.18 -19.61
C ASN A 21 -12.30 -15.07 -18.90
N PRO A 22 -11.63 -15.97 -19.62
CA PRO A 22 -10.75 -16.97 -19.03
C PRO A 22 -9.53 -16.30 -18.42
N GLY A 23 -9.53 -16.05 -17.11
CA GLY A 23 -8.28 -15.86 -16.37
C GLY A 23 -7.38 -14.81 -16.98
N LEU A 24 -7.89 -13.60 -17.24
CA LEU A 24 -7.12 -12.56 -17.94
C LEU A 24 -5.74 -12.31 -17.30
N ASP A 25 -5.58 -12.69 -16.04
CA ASP A 25 -4.28 -12.90 -15.41
C ASP A 25 -4.19 -14.11 -14.47
N LEU A 26 -4.94 -15.20 -14.67
CA LEU A 26 -4.66 -16.49 -13.98
C LEU A 26 -5.05 -17.67 -14.88
N PRO A 27 -4.09 -18.40 -15.47
CA PRO A 27 -4.37 -19.51 -16.36
C PRO A 27 -5.23 -20.60 -15.71
N ARG A 28 -6.23 -21.12 -16.43
CA ARG A 28 -7.03 -22.28 -16.00
C ARG A 28 -6.21 -23.56 -15.79
N THR A 29 -4.97 -23.59 -16.26
CA THR A 29 -4.02 -24.71 -16.10
C THR A 29 -3.33 -24.71 -14.74
N LEU A 30 -3.53 -23.66 -13.92
CA LEU A 30 -2.99 -23.61 -12.57
C LEU A 30 -3.82 -24.57 -11.69
N SER A 31 -3.23 -25.72 -11.41
CA SER A 31 -3.85 -26.83 -10.69
C SER A 31 -3.63 -26.77 -9.18
N SER A 32 -2.81 -25.83 -8.69
CA SER A 32 -2.47 -25.68 -7.27
C SER A 32 -2.36 -24.23 -6.83
N LYS A 33 -2.53 -24.02 -5.51
CA LYS A 33 -2.31 -22.73 -4.82
C LYS A 33 -0.92 -22.15 -5.11
N GLY A 34 0.12 -23.00 -5.11
CA GLY A 34 1.48 -22.59 -5.43
C GLY A 34 1.61 -22.03 -6.86
N GLN A 35 0.96 -22.68 -7.83
CA GLN A 35 0.97 -22.23 -9.23
C GLN A 35 0.24 -20.88 -9.42
N SER A 36 -0.90 -20.67 -8.75
CA SER A 36 -1.62 -19.38 -8.77
C SER A 36 -0.79 -18.25 -8.16
N ARG A 37 -0.15 -18.50 -7.03
CA ARG A 37 0.73 -17.54 -6.37
C ARG A 37 1.93 -17.16 -7.25
N ASP A 38 2.59 -18.17 -7.83
CA ASP A 38 3.75 -17.94 -8.70
C ASP A 38 3.36 -17.11 -9.94
N PHE A 39 2.17 -17.36 -10.51
CA PHE A 39 1.68 -16.57 -11.64
C PHE A 39 1.44 -15.10 -11.26
N VAL A 40 0.73 -14.82 -10.15
CA VAL A 40 0.52 -13.44 -9.68
C VAL A 40 1.85 -12.73 -9.45
N ARG A 41 2.84 -13.43 -8.86
CA ARG A 41 4.20 -12.91 -8.69
C ARG A 41 4.84 -12.54 -10.02
N PHE A 42 4.84 -13.43 -11.02
CA PHE A 42 5.45 -13.13 -12.32
C PHE A 42 4.82 -11.93 -13.04
N LYS A 43 3.57 -11.60 -12.69
CA LYS A 43 2.85 -10.44 -13.23
C LYS A 43 3.10 -9.16 -12.44
N ASN A 44 3.63 -9.23 -11.22
CA ASN A 44 3.98 -8.05 -10.44
C ASN A 44 5.50 -7.82 -10.45
N PRO A 45 6.00 -6.83 -11.20
CA PRO A 45 7.43 -6.59 -11.33
C PRO A 45 8.08 -6.03 -10.05
N PHE A 46 7.27 -5.60 -9.09
CA PHE A 46 7.74 -5.14 -7.78
C PHE A 46 8.00 -6.29 -6.81
N ILE A 47 7.47 -7.48 -7.08
CA ILE A 47 7.81 -8.67 -6.29
C ILE A 47 9.11 -9.25 -6.84
N LEU A 48 10.23 -8.95 -6.17
CA LEU A 48 11.58 -9.36 -6.59
C LEU A 48 11.69 -10.88 -6.83
N PRO A 49 12.47 -11.31 -7.85
CA PRO A 49 12.76 -12.72 -8.05
C PRO A 49 13.61 -13.28 -6.90
N TYR A 50 13.20 -14.46 -6.44
CA TYR A 50 13.72 -15.22 -5.31
C TYR A 50 15.26 -15.36 -5.30
N GLY A 51 15.91 -14.76 -4.29
CA GLY A 51 17.33 -14.95 -3.98
C GLY A 51 17.52 -15.32 -2.51
N GLY A 52 17.79 -16.60 -2.24
CA GLY A 52 18.49 -17.10 -1.05
C GLY A 52 17.81 -17.05 0.33
N ASN A 53 17.02 -16.04 0.68
CA ASN A 53 16.53 -15.84 2.04
C ASN A 53 14.98 -15.81 2.11
N GLU A 54 14.40 -16.84 2.74
CA GLU A 54 12.97 -17.21 2.74
C GLU A 54 12.02 -16.38 3.62
N ILE A 55 12.32 -15.13 4.00
CA ILE A 55 11.69 -14.62 5.23
C ILE A 55 10.32 -13.94 5.05
N TYR A 56 9.93 -13.44 3.87
CA TYR A 56 8.61 -12.78 3.73
C TYR A 56 7.85 -13.22 2.48
N TYR A 57 6.79 -14.01 2.71
CA TYR A 57 5.75 -14.23 1.71
C TYR A 57 4.77 -13.06 1.78
N PRO A 58 4.54 -12.30 0.70
CA PRO A 58 3.42 -11.38 0.67
C PRO A 58 2.13 -12.16 0.82
N HIS A 59 1.32 -11.80 1.81
CA HIS A 59 0.01 -12.39 2.00
C HIS A 59 -0.90 -11.92 0.87
N LEU A 60 -0.94 -12.68 -0.23
CA LEU A 60 -1.84 -12.38 -1.33
C LEU A 60 -3.28 -12.73 -0.92
N PRO A 61 -4.25 -11.80 -1.03
CA PRO A 61 -5.63 -12.09 -0.69
C PRO A 61 -6.19 -13.25 -1.52
N GLU A 62 -6.91 -14.16 -0.87
CA GLU A 62 -7.47 -15.36 -1.50
C GLU A 62 -8.99 -15.36 -1.41
N THR A 63 -9.64 -15.91 -2.43
CA THR A 63 -11.03 -16.32 -2.37
C THR A 63 -11.12 -17.83 -2.26
N HIS A 64 -11.99 -18.31 -1.36
CA HIS A 64 -12.23 -19.73 -1.14
C HIS A 64 -13.54 -20.13 -1.80
N LEU A 65 -13.47 -21.17 -2.62
CA LEU A 65 -14.58 -21.65 -3.43
C LEU A 65 -14.72 -23.16 -3.27
N ILE A 66 -15.96 -23.62 -3.17
CA ILE A 66 -16.30 -25.03 -3.19
C ILE A 66 -16.95 -25.32 -4.53
N LEU A 67 -16.33 -26.21 -5.31
CA LEU A 67 -16.85 -26.67 -6.59
C LEU A 67 -17.49 -28.04 -6.40
N GLU A 68 -18.80 -28.12 -6.60
CA GLU A 68 -19.52 -29.40 -6.62
C GLU A 68 -19.67 -29.90 -8.06
N THR A 69 -19.19 -31.12 -8.30
CA THR A 69 -19.33 -31.78 -9.59
C THR A 69 -20.71 -32.44 -9.70
N LYS A 70 -21.17 -32.67 -10.93
CA LYS A 70 -22.48 -33.32 -11.21
C LYS A 70 -22.61 -34.72 -10.62
N ASP A 71 -21.50 -35.39 -10.33
CA ASP A 71 -21.46 -36.71 -9.67
C ASP A 71 -21.35 -36.62 -8.14
N GLY A 72 -21.56 -35.43 -7.56
CA GLY A 72 -21.67 -35.22 -6.12
C GLY A 72 -20.33 -35.10 -5.38
N ARG A 73 -19.21 -34.93 -6.10
CA ARG A 73 -17.90 -34.70 -5.47
C ARG A 73 -17.70 -33.20 -5.24
N SER A 74 -17.26 -32.83 -4.05
CA SER A 74 -16.89 -31.46 -3.72
C SER A 74 -15.37 -31.29 -3.82
N CYS A 75 -14.93 -30.18 -4.39
CA CYS A 75 -13.52 -29.81 -4.45
C CYS A 75 -13.35 -28.39 -3.92
N GLU A 76 -12.55 -28.24 -2.87
CA GLU A 76 -12.17 -26.93 -2.35
C GLU A 76 -11.03 -26.33 -3.18
N ARG A 77 -11.15 -25.05 -3.49
CA ARG A 77 -10.15 -24.27 -4.22
C ARG A 77 -9.98 -22.92 -3.54
N SER A 78 -8.72 -22.56 -3.29
CA SER A 78 -8.32 -21.19 -2.98
C SER A 78 -7.71 -20.58 -4.23
N LEU A 79 -8.22 -19.42 -4.64
CA LEU A 79 -7.71 -18.68 -5.78
C LEU A 79 -7.21 -17.32 -5.31
N THR A 80 -6.01 -16.95 -5.74
CA THR A 80 -5.44 -15.64 -5.43
C THR A 80 -6.21 -14.56 -6.18
N LEU A 81 -6.62 -13.50 -5.49
CA LEU A 81 -7.25 -12.35 -6.13
C LEU A 81 -6.18 -11.51 -6.86
N PRO A 82 -6.45 -11.03 -8.08
CA PRO A 82 -5.49 -10.26 -8.87
C PRO A 82 -5.38 -8.80 -8.40
N LEU A 83 -5.11 -8.60 -7.11
CA LEU A 83 -4.94 -7.29 -6.46
C LEU A 83 -3.47 -6.85 -6.56
N TYR A 84 -3.02 -6.54 -7.78
CA TYR A 84 -1.66 -6.06 -8.06
C TYR A 84 -1.67 -4.90 -9.06
N ALA A 85 -0.56 -4.16 -9.14
CA ALA A 85 -0.43 -2.88 -9.86
C ALA A 85 -0.66 -2.92 -11.39
N ASN A 86 -0.89 -4.09 -11.99
CA ASN A 86 -1.16 -4.27 -13.41
C ASN A 86 -2.63 -4.61 -13.72
N ASN A 87 -3.49 -4.80 -12.71
CA ASN A 87 -4.91 -5.05 -12.92
C ASN A 87 -5.69 -3.72 -13.04
N PRO A 88 -6.29 -3.41 -14.21
CA PRO A 88 -6.97 -2.12 -14.42
C PRO A 88 -8.21 -1.92 -13.55
N ASP A 89 -9.00 -2.98 -13.28
CA ASP A 89 -10.20 -2.89 -12.45
C ASP A 89 -9.86 -2.62 -10.99
N TYR A 90 -8.77 -3.24 -10.51
CA TYR A 90 -8.23 -2.97 -9.17
C TYR A 90 -7.67 -1.56 -9.05
N LEU A 91 -6.91 -1.09 -10.03
CA LEU A 91 -6.44 0.31 -10.06
C LEU A 91 -7.61 1.30 -10.12
N GLN A 92 -8.67 0.99 -10.87
CA GLN A 92 -9.86 1.83 -10.92
C GLN A 92 -10.58 1.87 -9.56
N LEU A 93 -10.69 0.73 -8.87
CA LEU A 93 -11.29 0.67 -7.53
C LEU A 93 -10.50 1.52 -6.53
N LEU A 94 -9.17 1.48 -6.58
CA LEU A 94 -8.30 2.32 -5.75
C LEU A 94 -8.47 3.82 -6.01
N ARG A 95 -8.73 4.23 -7.27
CA ARG A 95 -8.92 5.64 -7.63
C ARG A 95 -10.24 6.22 -7.15
N GLN A 96 -11.30 5.41 -7.17
CA GLN A 96 -12.66 5.91 -6.93
C GLN A 96 -13.15 5.66 -5.50
N ASN A 97 -12.41 4.88 -4.70
CA ASN A 97 -12.83 4.47 -3.37
C ASN A 97 -11.68 4.60 -2.35
N ASP A 98 -11.63 5.77 -1.70
CA ASP A 98 -10.64 6.10 -0.67
C ASP A 98 -10.67 5.14 0.52
N LEU A 99 -11.84 4.63 0.92
CA LEU A 99 -11.95 3.66 2.02
C LEU A 99 -11.30 2.33 1.64
N PHE A 100 -11.49 1.88 0.40
CA PHE A 100 -10.84 0.68 -0.11
C PHE A 100 -9.33 0.89 -0.21
N PHE A 101 -8.88 2.05 -0.67
CA PHE A 101 -7.45 2.37 -0.73
C PHE A 101 -6.83 2.45 0.69
N MET A 102 -7.48 3.11 1.65
CA MET A 102 -7.05 3.09 3.05
C MET A 102 -7.00 1.66 3.62
N ALA A 103 -7.97 0.82 3.29
CA ALA A 103 -7.96 -0.58 3.73
C ALA A 103 -6.74 -1.33 3.17
N GLU A 104 -6.39 -1.11 1.90
CA GLU A 104 -5.17 -1.66 1.30
C GLU A 104 -3.91 -1.13 2.01
N LEU A 105 -3.81 0.17 2.29
CA LEU A 105 -2.67 0.76 3.04
C LEU A 105 -2.56 0.28 4.50
N SER A 106 -3.66 -0.17 5.10
CA SER A 106 -3.67 -0.70 6.46
C SER A 106 -3.06 -2.10 6.58
N ASP A 107 -2.97 -2.82 5.45
CA ASP A 107 -2.37 -4.14 5.36
C ASP A 107 -0.84 -4.01 5.24
N TYR A 108 -0.10 -4.78 6.06
CA TYR A 108 1.36 -4.82 5.99
C TYR A 108 1.87 -5.30 4.63
N SER A 109 1.03 -6.01 3.85
CA SER A 109 1.38 -6.48 2.51
C SER A 109 1.23 -5.42 1.40
N ALA A 110 0.80 -4.19 1.72
CA ALA A 110 0.63 -3.13 0.72
C ALA A 110 1.93 -2.82 -0.04
N ALA A 111 3.05 -2.74 0.70
CA ALA A 111 4.38 -2.52 0.15
C ALA A 111 4.86 -3.68 -0.75
N ASP A 112 4.28 -4.87 -0.60
CA ASP A 112 4.60 -6.00 -1.46
C ASP A 112 3.85 -5.95 -2.81
N LYS A 113 2.75 -5.20 -2.87
CA LYS A 113 1.91 -5.08 -4.07
C LYS A 113 2.31 -3.89 -4.92
N PHE A 114 2.83 -2.83 -4.30
CA PHE A 114 3.15 -1.56 -4.94
C PHE A 114 4.40 -0.93 -4.35
N HIS A 115 5.13 -0.19 -5.19
CA HIS A 115 5.96 0.88 -4.68
C HIS A 115 5.07 2.07 -4.35
N VAL A 116 5.27 2.66 -3.17
CA VAL A 116 4.48 3.76 -2.66
C VAL A 116 5.38 4.97 -2.53
N THR A 117 4.95 6.09 -3.11
CA THR A 117 5.62 7.38 -2.96
C THR A 117 4.86 8.23 -1.97
N PHE A 118 5.62 8.95 -1.14
CA PHE A 118 5.07 9.85 -0.14
C PHE A 118 5.49 11.28 -0.43
N SER A 119 4.60 12.24 -0.23
CA SER A 119 4.96 13.65 -0.10
C SER A 119 4.23 14.27 1.08
N LEU A 120 4.92 15.15 1.79
CA LEU A 120 4.39 15.83 2.98
C LEU A 120 4.05 17.28 2.65
N GLU A 121 2.95 17.77 3.19
CA GLU A 121 2.51 19.16 3.05
C GLU A 121 2.14 19.74 4.43
N ALA A 122 2.78 20.84 4.81
CA ALA A 122 2.36 21.64 5.95
C ALA A 122 1.13 22.47 5.59
N THR A 123 0.05 22.33 6.35
CA THR A 123 -1.20 23.05 6.05
C THR A 123 -1.24 24.45 6.68
N PRO A 124 -2.21 25.30 6.30
CA PRO A 124 -2.48 26.55 7.01
C PRO A 124 -2.91 26.38 8.47
N TYR A 125 -3.31 25.17 8.89
CA TYR A 125 -3.77 24.87 10.26
C TYR A 125 -2.64 24.53 11.22
N ALA A 126 -1.43 24.28 10.70
CA ALA A 126 -0.26 24.07 11.54
C ALA A 126 0.14 25.36 12.28
N SER A 127 0.25 25.26 13.60
CA SER A 127 0.82 26.34 14.41
C SER A 127 2.31 26.54 14.08
N ALA A 128 2.85 27.73 14.34
CA ALA A 128 4.30 27.96 14.19
C ALA A 128 5.13 26.97 15.02
N ALA A 129 4.64 26.64 16.23
CA ALA A 129 5.29 25.67 17.09
C ALA A 129 5.28 24.25 16.49
N ASP A 130 4.18 23.82 15.86
CA ASP A 130 4.13 22.51 15.18
C ASP A 130 5.05 22.45 13.98
N LYS A 131 5.08 23.54 13.19
CA LYS A 131 5.96 23.68 12.03
C LYS A 131 7.42 23.49 12.40
N ASP A 132 7.87 24.21 13.42
CA ASP A 132 9.27 24.20 13.85
C ASP A 132 9.63 22.91 14.59
N ARG A 133 8.71 22.38 15.41
CA ARG A 133 9.00 21.23 16.28
C ARG A 133 9.05 19.90 15.52
N TRP A 134 8.13 19.67 14.59
CA TRP A 134 8.00 18.34 14.01
C TRP A 134 7.64 18.31 12.52
N ILE A 135 6.88 19.27 11.98
CA ILE A 135 6.46 19.19 10.57
C ILE A 135 7.63 19.44 9.62
N HIS A 136 8.33 20.58 9.74
CA HIS A 136 9.47 20.87 8.86
C HIS A 136 10.62 19.88 9.07
N PRO A 137 10.98 19.48 10.31
CA PRO A 137 11.95 18.41 10.52
C PRO A 137 11.56 17.09 9.83
N LEU A 138 10.28 16.69 9.91
CA LEU A 138 9.79 15.47 9.26
C LEU A 138 9.83 15.59 7.73
N MET A 139 9.52 16.78 7.19
CA MET A 139 9.64 17.05 5.75
C MET A 139 11.09 16.98 5.27
N ALA A 140 12.04 17.55 6.02
CA ALA A 140 13.46 17.50 5.70
C ALA A 140 13.98 16.05 5.76
N ALA A 141 13.59 15.30 6.79
CA ALA A 141 13.94 13.89 6.93
C ALA A 141 13.49 13.01 5.76
N LYS A 142 12.36 13.37 5.14
CA LYS A 142 11.85 12.70 3.95
C LYS A 142 12.68 12.96 2.69
N GLU A 143 13.33 14.11 2.58
CA GLU A 143 14.08 14.51 1.39
C GLU A 143 15.45 13.85 1.28
N ASP A 144 16.01 13.36 2.41
CA ASP A 144 17.35 12.77 2.49
C ASP A 144 17.43 11.29 2.05
N ASP A 145 16.34 10.72 1.49
CA ASP A 145 16.27 9.40 0.84
C ASP A 145 16.85 8.23 1.67
N ASP A 146 16.34 8.07 2.91
CA ASP A 146 16.79 7.04 3.85
C ASP A 146 15.73 5.92 4.05
N TYR A 147 16.14 4.66 3.89
CA TYR A 147 15.30 3.45 3.97
C TYR A 147 14.50 3.30 5.28
N PRO A 148 15.04 3.62 6.48
CA PRO A 148 14.29 3.66 7.74
C PRO A 148 13.14 4.67 7.70
N PHE A 149 13.30 5.78 6.98
CA PHE A 149 12.29 6.83 6.92
C PHE A 149 11.09 6.41 6.07
N GLU A 150 11.30 5.71 4.95
CA GLU A 150 10.21 5.13 4.16
C GLU A 150 9.37 4.14 4.98
N SER A 151 10.03 3.28 5.78
CA SER A 151 9.35 2.33 6.66
C SER A 151 8.47 3.03 7.70
N LEU A 152 8.94 4.16 8.25
CA LEU A 152 8.16 4.96 9.20
C LEU A 152 7.00 5.68 8.54
N MET A 153 7.16 6.15 7.30
CA MET A 153 6.07 6.72 6.51
C MET A 153 4.98 5.68 6.25
N GLN A 154 5.37 4.44 5.90
CA GLN A 154 4.45 3.32 5.80
C GLN A 154 3.72 3.05 7.12
N ASP A 155 4.43 2.98 8.24
CA ASP A 155 3.82 2.79 9.56
C ASP A 155 2.85 3.92 9.92
N MET A 156 3.20 5.18 9.64
CA MET A 156 2.29 6.32 9.86
C MET A 156 1.03 6.21 9.02
N THR A 157 1.14 5.92 7.71
CA THR A 157 -0.05 5.75 6.86
C THR A 157 -0.93 4.60 7.33
N ARG A 158 -0.33 3.50 7.77
CA ARG A 158 -1.03 2.35 8.32
C ARG A 158 -1.76 2.69 9.62
N TYR A 159 -1.14 3.41 10.54
CA TYR A 159 -1.78 3.83 11.79
C TYR A 159 -2.95 4.76 11.52
N ILE A 160 -2.79 5.72 10.60
CA ILE A 160 -3.87 6.60 10.17
C ILE A 160 -5.02 5.77 9.59
N ALA A 161 -4.73 4.89 8.62
CA ALA A 161 -5.73 4.04 7.99
C ALA A 161 -6.48 3.13 8.99
N LEU A 162 -5.77 2.51 9.94
CA LEU A 162 -6.37 1.68 10.99
C LEU A 162 -7.28 2.50 11.93
N SER A 163 -6.84 3.71 12.31
CA SER A 163 -7.64 4.60 13.17
C SER A 163 -8.93 5.10 12.47
N MET A 164 -8.93 5.09 11.14
CA MET A 164 -10.01 5.61 10.31
C MET A 164 -10.91 4.52 9.72
N ARG A 165 -10.59 3.23 9.93
CA ARG A 165 -11.27 2.08 9.32
C ARG A 165 -12.79 2.03 9.56
N GLU A 166 -13.25 2.54 10.70
CA GLU A 166 -14.68 2.54 11.07
C GLU A 166 -15.37 3.87 10.77
N GLN A 167 -14.64 4.85 10.22
CA GLN A 167 -15.14 6.20 9.96
C GLN A 167 -15.55 6.33 8.49
N GLY A 168 -16.68 6.98 8.22
CA GLY A 168 -17.14 7.21 6.84
C GLY A 168 -16.39 8.35 6.14
N ASP A 169 -16.55 8.44 4.81
CA ASP A 169 -15.86 9.42 3.93
C ASP A 169 -15.92 10.88 4.43
N ARG A 170 -17.06 11.28 5.00
CA ARG A 170 -17.25 12.64 5.54
C ARG A 170 -16.31 12.95 6.71
N THR A 171 -15.96 11.94 7.50
CA THR A 171 -15.04 12.10 8.62
C THR A 171 -13.60 12.23 8.13
N LEU A 172 -13.20 11.46 7.11
CA LEU A 172 -11.90 11.62 6.45
C LEU A 172 -11.73 13.03 5.87
N ALA A 173 -12.70 13.50 5.08
CA ALA A 173 -12.65 14.84 4.50
C ALA A 173 -12.54 15.93 5.58
N GLY A 174 -13.26 15.78 6.70
CA GLY A 174 -13.20 16.72 7.83
C GLY A 174 -11.86 16.69 8.58
N LEU A 175 -11.22 15.53 8.69
CA LEU A 175 -9.90 15.40 9.30
C LEU A 175 -8.81 15.98 8.38
N VAL A 176 -8.83 15.67 7.09
CA VAL A 176 -7.91 16.25 6.09
C VAL A 176 -8.04 17.78 6.07
N ALA A 177 -9.26 18.31 6.09
CA ALA A 177 -9.50 19.74 6.06
C ALA A 177 -9.04 20.50 7.31
N GLY A 178 -8.69 19.83 8.41
CA GLY A 178 -8.25 20.48 9.65
C GLY A 178 -6.92 19.99 10.19
N ALA A 179 -6.26 19.06 9.50
CA ALA A 179 -4.99 18.49 9.95
C ALA A 179 -3.85 19.51 9.82
N PRO A 180 -2.89 19.53 10.74
CA PRO A 180 -1.72 20.42 10.66
C PRO A 180 -0.75 20.01 9.54
N CYS A 181 -0.67 18.73 9.20
CA CYS A 181 0.16 18.20 8.13
C CYS A 181 -0.62 17.15 7.33
N LEU A 182 -0.36 17.06 6.04
CA LEU A 182 -0.92 16.06 5.13
C LEU A 182 0.20 15.18 4.58
N ILE A 183 -0.12 13.90 4.39
CA ILE A 183 0.69 12.97 3.62
C ILE A 183 -0.08 12.57 2.36
N HIS A 184 0.49 12.90 1.21
CA HIS A 184 0.00 12.42 -0.07
C HIS A 184 0.72 11.12 -0.40
N VAL A 185 -0.08 10.08 -0.56
CA VAL A 185 0.37 8.73 -0.85
C VAL A 185 -0.01 8.44 -2.29
N SER A 186 0.96 8.15 -3.15
CA SER A 186 0.72 7.81 -4.55
C SER A 186 1.37 6.48 -4.89
N LEU A 187 0.64 5.62 -5.61
CA LEU A 187 1.17 4.34 -6.05
C LEU A 187 2.01 4.52 -7.31
N GLU A 188 3.23 4.01 -7.31
CA GLU A 188 4.00 3.87 -8.53
C GLU A 188 3.45 2.70 -9.34
N LEU A 189 3.28 2.95 -10.63
CA LEU A 189 2.77 1.95 -11.55
C LEU A 189 3.93 1.36 -12.37
N PRO A 190 3.92 0.05 -12.65
CA PRO A 190 4.92 -0.56 -13.50
C PRO A 190 4.97 0.04 -14.90
N PRO A 191 6.14 0.06 -15.56
CA PRO A 191 6.24 0.38 -16.97
C PRO A 191 5.27 -0.49 -17.80
N GLY A 192 4.44 0.14 -18.63
CA GLY A 192 3.48 -0.58 -19.48
C GLY A 192 2.12 -0.88 -18.83
N SER A 193 1.87 -0.45 -17.59
CA SER A 193 0.51 -0.44 -17.04
C SER A 193 -0.39 0.44 -17.91
N ALA A 194 -1.55 -0.07 -18.34
CA ALA A 194 -2.46 0.59 -19.28
C ALA A 194 -3.07 1.91 -18.76
N ALA A 195 -2.80 2.29 -17.51
CA ALA A 195 -3.41 3.40 -16.81
C ALA A 195 -2.42 4.54 -16.53
N SER A 196 -1.58 4.87 -17.52
CA SER A 196 -0.40 5.73 -17.36
C SER A 196 -0.66 7.19 -17.04
N GLU A 197 -1.91 7.66 -17.06
CA GLU A 197 -2.19 9.10 -16.96
C GLU A 197 -2.55 9.58 -15.54
N ASP A 198 -3.15 8.75 -14.68
CA ASP A 198 -3.42 9.09 -13.28
C ASP A 198 -3.08 7.93 -12.33
N LYS A 199 -1.96 8.07 -11.61
CA LYS A 199 -1.56 7.14 -10.54
C LYS A 199 -2.61 7.19 -9.41
N PRO A 200 -3.08 6.05 -8.86
CA PRO A 200 -3.94 6.07 -7.69
C PRO A 200 -3.23 6.83 -6.56
N ALA A 201 -3.92 7.81 -5.98
CA ALA A 201 -3.40 8.65 -4.93
C ALA A 201 -4.45 8.89 -3.85
N ILE A 202 -4.02 9.01 -2.60
CA ILE A 202 -4.86 9.35 -1.47
C ILE A 202 -4.12 10.34 -0.56
N THR A 203 -4.85 11.27 0.03
CA THR A 203 -4.30 12.23 1.00
C THR A 203 -4.80 11.87 2.39
N LEU A 204 -3.87 11.68 3.32
CA LEU A 204 -4.19 11.30 4.69
C LEU A 204 -3.79 12.41 5.68
N PRO A 205 -4.54 12.60 6.77
CA PRO A 205 -4.24 13.59 7.79
C PRO A 205 -3.14 13.11 8.74
N ILE A 206 -2.05 13.86 8.87
CA ILE A 206 -1.10 13.69 9.98
C ILE A 206 -1.55 14.64 11.12
N ASP A 207 -2.37 14.09 12.01
CA ASP A 207 -2.84 14.79 13.22
C ASP A 207 -2.56 13.93 14.47
N PRO A 208 -1.41 14.14 15.13
CA PRO A 208 -1.00 13.34 16.29
C PRO A 208 -1.90 13.50 17.52
N GLU A 209 -2.75 14.52 17.60
CA GLU A 209 -3.68 14.70 18.71
C GLU A 209 -4.99 13.92 18.47
N ARG A 210 -5.37 13.72 17.20
CA ARG A 210 -6.60 13.00 16.83
C ARG A 210 -6.37 11.55 16.45
N VAL A 211 -5.14 11.17 16.09
CA VAL A 211 -4.77 9.80 15.72
C VAL A 211 -3.93 9.17 16.84
N PRO A 212 -4.50 8.24 17.64
CA PRO A 212 -3.77 7.61 18.73
C PRO A 212 -2.50 6.90 18.27
N GLY A 213 -1.39 7.14 18.97
CA GLY A 213 -0.09 6.51 18.69
C GLY A 213 0.74 7.21 17.60
N LEU A 214 0.15 8.11 16.80
CA LEU A 214 0.85 8.79 15.71
C LEU A 214 1.96 9.71 16.22
N ARG A 215 1.77 10.37 17.37
CA ARG A 215 2.82 11.18 18.02
C ARG A 215 4.12 10.39 18.22
N LYS A 216 4.01 9.15 18.69
CA LYS A 216 5.18 8.29 18.97
C LYS A 216 5.94 7.95 17.70
N LEU A 217 5.24 7.69 16.59
CA LEU A 217 5.86 7.41 15.30
C LEU A 217 6.59 8.65 14.75
N ILE A 218 5.99 9.83 14.89
CA ILE A 218 6.63 11.09 14.51
C ILE A 218 7.91 11.30 15.33
N ASP A 219 7.83 11.16 16.65
CA ASP A 219 9.00 11.35 17.52
C ASP A 219 10.12 10.34 17.18
N GLN A 220 9.78 9.08 16.88
CA GLN A 220 10.75 8.06 16.42
C GLN A 220 11.39 8.40 15.07
N ALA A 221 10.62 8.92 14.11
CA ALA A 221 11.15 9.35 12.83
C ALA A 221 12.14 10.51 12.95
N LEU A 222 11.83 11.46 13.84
CA LEU A 222 12.72 12.58 14.11
C LEU A 222 13.99 12.15 14.86
N GLU A 223 13.89 11.25 15.83
CA GLU A 223 15.06 10.70 16.53
C GLU A 223 16.01 9.98 15.56
N ILE A 224 15.48 9.16 14.65
CA ILE A 224 16.27 8.48 13.62
C ILE A 224 16.96 9.51 12.71
N TYR A 225 16.21 10.51 12.23
CA TYR A 225 16.78 11.56 11.38
C TYR A 225 17.88 12.36 12.07
N GLU A 226 17.69 12.74 13.33
CA GLU A 226 18.72 13.40 14.14
C GLU A 226 19.97 12.51 14.27
N MET A 227 19.80 11.21 14.54
CA MET A 227 20.93 10.29 14.63
C MET A 227 21.70 10.15 13.30
N VAL A 228 20.99 10.10 12.17
CA VAL A 228 21.60 9.95 10.83
C VAL A 228 22.29 11.23 10.40
N THR A 229 21.69 12.40 10.66
CA THR A 229 22.27 13.71 10.29
C THR A 229 23.39 14.17 11.23
N MET A 230 23.41 13.70 12.49
CA MET A 230 24.47 13.99 13.44
C MET A 230 25.67 13.04 13.34
N ASP A 231 25.65 12.01 12.50
CA ASP A 231 26.79 11.12 12.27
C ASP A 231 27.75 11.73 11.24
N PRO A 232 28.89 12.33 11.65
CA PRO A 232 29.84 12.92 10.73
C PRO A 232 30.80 11.81 10.26
N ARG A 233 30.27 10.74 9.68
CA ARG A 233 31.11 9.78 8.97
C ARG A 233 31.43 10.38 7.60
N ASP A 234 32.65 10.90 7.54
CA ASP A 234 33.36 11.43 6.38
C ASP A 234 32.92 10.73 5.07
N PRO A 235 32.64 11.45 3.97
CA PRO A 235 32.26 10.85 2.67
C PRO A 235 33.30 9.90 2.06
N GLY A 236 34.36 9.55 2.80
CA GLY A 236 35.48 8.71 2.39
C GLY A 236 35.67 7.44 3.24
N GLU A 237 34.81 7.11 4.21
CA GLU A 237 34.89 5.78 4.84
C GLU A 237 34.07 4.75 4.05
N ASP A 238 34.81 3.80 3.48
CA ASP A 238 34.31 2.65 2.72
C ASP A 238 33.06 2.04 3.35
N ARG A 239 31.96 2.08 2.58
CA ARG A 239 30.79 1.25 2.87
C ARG A 239 31.30 -0.20 2.99
N PRO A 240 30.92 -0.96 4.03
CA PRO A 240 31.26 -2.38 4.06
C PRO A 240 30.63 -3.01 2.82
N ALA A 241 31.48 -3.57 1.95
CA ALA A 241 31.04 -4.50 0.94
C ALA A 241 30.43 -5.69 1.69
N PHE A 242 29.13 -5.86 1.57
CA PHE A 242 28.48 -7.10 1.97
C PHE A 242 28.83 -8.13 0.89
N ASP A 243 29.72 -9.07 1.25
CA ASP A 243 29.94 -10.33 0.51
C ASP A 243 28.69 -11.22 0.55
#